data_AF-A0A2D9C7H8-F1
#
_entry.id   AF-A0A2D9C7H8-F1
#
_cell.length_a   1.000
_cell.length_b   1.000
_cell.length_c   1.000
_cell.angle_alpha   90.00
_cell.angle_beta   90.00
_cell.angle_gamma   90.00
#
_symmetry.space_group_name_H-M   'P 1'
#
loop_
_entity.id
_entity.type
_entity.pdbx_description
1 polymer ?
#
loop_
_entity_poly.entity_id
_entity_poly.type
_entity_poly.pdbx_seq_one_letter_code
_entity_poly.pdbx_strand_id
1 'polypeptide(L)' 'MDKELQTYYEERFSMMSSKGYTDLLTDVETMIEERNNLMATQSLEELHFRKGQLDVLHWIRTLKKLSEEAWEQMNNE' A
#
# COMPACT_ATOMS: atom_id res chain seq x y z
N MET A 1 9.65 23.65 -2.52
CA MET A 1 8.62 22.73 -3.05
C MET A 1 7.50 23.52 -3.70
N ASP A 2 6.93 23.03 -4.79
CA ASP A 2 5.74 23.65 -5.39
C ASP A 2 4.49 23.47 -4.49
N LYS A 3 3.59 24.46 -4.48
CA LYS A 3 2.41 24.50 -3.61
C LYS A 3 1.44 23.37 -3.91
N GLU A 4 1.24 23.02 -5.19
CA GLU A 4 0.37 21.90 -5.57
C GLU A 4 0.90 20.57 -5.01
N LEU A 5 2.21 20.39 -5.05
CA LEU A 5 2.88 19.20 -4.54
C LEU A 5 2.83 19.11 -3.02
N GLN A 6 2.98 20.23 -2.31
CA GLN A 6 2.78 20.30 -0.87
C GLN A 6 1.35 19.88 -0.49
N THR A 7 0.33 20.48 -1.13
CA THR A 7 -1.08 20.14 -0.85
C THR A 7 -1.36 18.67 -1.15
N TYR A 8 -0.79 18.11 -2.22
CA TYR A 8 -0.93 16.68 -2.52
C TYR A 8 -0.46 15.78 -1.36
N TYR A 9 0.70 16.06 -0.77
CA TYR A 9 1.20 15.26 0.37
C TYR A 9 0.44 15.52 1.66
N GLU A 10 0.03 16.76 1.93
CA GLU A 10 -0.79 17.10 3.10
C GLU A 10 -2.13 16.36 3.09
N GLU A 11 -2.86 16.38 1.97
CA GLU A 11 -4.11 15.66 1.80
C GLU A 11 -3.91 14.14 1.91
N ARG A 12 -2.82 13.64 1.34
CA ARG A 12 -2.47 12.21 1.40
C ARG A 12 -2.18 11.77 2.83
N PHE A 13 -1.41 12.52 3.60
CA PHE A 13 -1.11 12.21 5.00
C PHE A 13 -2.35 12.37 5.89
N SER A 14 -3.20 13.35 5.60
CA SER A 14 -4.51 13.50 6.25
C SER A 14 -5.35 12.23 6.08
N MET A 15 -5.50 11.74 4.85
CA MET A 15 -6.18 10.48 4.55
C MET A 15 -5.57 9.30 5.32
N MET A 16 -4.24 9.16 5.29
CA MET A 16 -3.51 8.07 5.93
C MET A 16 -3.48 8.13 7.47
N SER A 17 -3.86 9.27 8.06
CA SER A 17 -4.02 9.44 9.50
C SER A 17 -5.42 9.07 9.99
N SER A 18 -6.38 8.90 9.07
CA SER A 18 -7.75 8.58 9.42
C SER A 18 -7.88 7.17 10.02
N LYS A 19 -8.85 6.99 10.92
CA LYS A 19 -9.21 5.66 11.43
C LYS A 19 -9.56 4.69 10.29
N GLY A 20 -10.31 5.16 9.29
CA GLY A 20 -10.71 4.33 8.15
C GLY A 20 -9.52 3.78 7.36
N TYR A 21 -8.43 4.55 7.22
CA TYR A 21 -7.21 4.04 6.60
C TYR A 21 -6.51 2.97 7.44
N THR A 22 -6.53 3.10 8.77
CA THR A 22 -5.97 2.08 9.67
C THR A 22 -6.78 0.77 9.61
N ASP A 23 -8.12 0.90 9.57
CA ASP A 23 -9.01 -0.25 9.41
C ASP A 23 -8.77 -0.92 8.04
N LEU A 24 -8.64 -0.14 6.96
CA LEU A 24 -8.26 -0.63 5.63
C LEU A 24 -6.93 -1.40 5.64
N LEU A 25 -5.90 -0.90 6.33
CA LEU A 25 -4.62 -1.62 6.44
C LEU A 25 -4.77 -2.96 7.17
N THR A 26 -5.66 -3.05 8.15
CA THR A 26 -5.98 -4.31 8.85
C THR A 26 -6.63 -5.31 7.89
N ASP A 27 -7.57 -4.85 7.06
CA ASP A 27 -8.20 -5.68 6.04
C ASP A 27 -7.16 -6.15 4.99
N VAL A 28 -6.26 -5.26 4.56
CA VAL A 28 -5.19 -5.59 3.61
C VAL A 28 -4.24 -6.66 4.16
N GLU A 29 -3.83 -6.58 5.43
CA GLU A 29 -3.01 -7.62 6.07
C GLU A 29 -3.73 -8.97 6.08
N THR A 30 -5.03 -8.97 6.42
CA THR A 30 -5.86 -10.19 6.39
C THR A 30 -5.91 -10.79 4.97
N MET A 31 -6.11 -9.95 3.94
CA MET A 31 -6.13 -10.40 2.55
C MET A 31 -4.78 -10.98 2.10
N ILE A 32 -3.66 -10.39 2.55
CA ILE A 32 -2.31 -10.91 2.26
C ILE A 32 -2.15 -12.31 2.86
N GLU A 33 -2.53 -12.51 4.13
CA GLU A 33 -2.45 -13.80 4.80
C GLU A 33 -3.26 -14.87 4.07
N GLU A 34 -4.51 -14.56 3.70
CA GLU A 34 -5.37 -15.49 2.94
C GLU A 34 -4.78 -15.86 1.58
N ARG A 35 -4.26 -14.88 0.84
CA ARG A 35 -3.79 -15.07 -0.54
C ARG A 35 -2.42 -15.74 -0.61
N ASN A 36 -1.59 -15.59 0.43
CA ASN A 36 -0.32 -16.29 0.54
C ASN A 36 -0.45 -17.81 0.76
N ASN A 37 -1.65 -18.32 1.05
CA ASN A 37 -1.86 -19.76 1.13
C ASN A 37 -1.82 -20.42 -0.26
N LEU A 38 -0.66 -20.95 -0.63
CA LEU A 38 -0.43 -21.59 -1.92
C LEU A 38 -0.96 -23.03 -2.01
N MET A 39 -1.33 -23.67 -0.90
CA MET A 39 -1.74 -25.09 -0.87
C MET A 39 -2.96 -25.38 -1.74
N ALA A 40 -3.83 -24.38 -1.94
CA ALA A 40 -5.02 -24.50 -2.76
C ALA A 40 -4.78 -24.17 -4.25
N THR A 41 -3.57 -23.77 -4.64
CA THR A 41 -3.25 -23.34 -6.01
C THR A 41 -3.17 -24.53 -6.95
N GLN A 42 -4.02 -24.57 -7.97
CA GLN A 42 -4.18 -25.74 -8.83
C GLN A 42 -3.44 -25.62 -10.16
N SER A 43 -2.96 -24.42 -10.51
CA SER A 43 -2.30 -24.17 -11.78
C SER A 43 -1.27 -23.05 -11.71
N LEU A 44 -0.40 -23.00 -12.71
CA LEU A 44 0.57 -21.92 -12.88
C LEU A 44 -0.12 -20.57 -13.18
N GLU A 45 -1.24 -20.58 -13.90
CA GLU A 45 -2.03 -19.38 -14.16
C GLU A 45 -2.60 -18.80 -12.87
N GLU A 46 -3.17 -19.64 -12.02
CA GLU A 46 -3.68 -19.24 -10.71
C GLU A 46 -2.56 -18.70 -9.80
N LEU A 47 -1.37 -19.31 -9.85
CA LEU A 47 -0.20 -18.82 -9.12
C LEU A 47 0.18 -17.39 -9.56
N HIS A 48 0.26 -17.14 -10.87
CA HIS A 48 0.59 -15.82 -11.39
C HIS A 48 -0.49 -14.79 -11.08
N PHE A 49 -1.76 -15.18 -11.14
CA PHE A 49 -2.88 -14.32 -10.75
C PHE A 49 -2.78 -13.91 -9.28
N ARG A 50 -2.56 -14.87 -8.37
CA ARG A 50 -2.35 -14.60 -6.93
C ARG A 50 -1.14 -13.73 -6.67
N LYS A 51 -0.04 -13.94 -7.40
CA LYS A 51 1.16 -13.09 -7.30
C LYS A 51 0.85 -11.63 -7.63
N GLY A 52 0.13 -11.37 -8.73
CA GLY A 52 -0.28 -10.00 -9.07
C GLY A 52 -1.19 -9.35 -8.02
N GLN A 53 -2.09 -10.13 -7.40
CA GLN A 53 -2.90 -9.63 -6.28
C GLN A 53 -2.04 -9.25 -5.07
N LEU A 54 -1.09 -10.11 -4.69
CA LEU A 54 -0.17 -9.86 -3.58
C LEU A 54 0.71 -8.64 -3.85
N ASP A 55 1.19 -8.45 -5.08
CA ASP A 55 2.00 -7.29 -5.46
C ASP A 55 1.24 -5.96 -5.20
N VAL A 56 -0.05 -5.90 -5.58
CA VAL A 56 -0.90 -4.72 -5.32
C VAL A 56 -1.18 -4.54 -3.83
N LEU A 57 -1.49 -5.62 -3.10
CA LEU A 57 -1.75 -5.53 -1.66
C LEU A 57 -0.52 -5.06 -0.88
N HIS A 58 0.67 -5.55 -1.24
CA HIS A 58 1.93 -5.08 -0.66
C HIS A 58 2.22 -3.62 -1.01
N TRP A 59 1.88 -3.17 -2.21
CA TRP A 59 1.98 -1.75 -2.56
C TRP A 59 1.07 -0.88 -1.68
N ILE A 60 -0.21 -1.26 -1.48
CA ILE A 60 -1.13 -0.54 -0.60
C ILE A 60 -0.59 -0.50 0.84
N ARG A 61 -0.15 -1.66 1.35
CA ARG A 61 0.44 -1.80 2.68
C ARG A 61 1.61 -0.85 2.92
N THR A 62 2.46 -0.67 1.91
CA THR A 62 3.69 0.15 2.01
C THR A 62 3.48 1.61 1.59
N LEU A 63 2.30 1.97 1.09
CA LEU A 63 2.01 3.27 0.50
C LEU A 63 2.34 4.44 1.41
N LYS A 64 2.01 4.34 2.70
CA LYS A 64 2.29 5.39 3.69
C LYS A 64 3.78 5.64 3.83
N LYS A 65 4.54 4.58 4.11
CA LYS A 65 6.00 4.64 4.25
C LYS A 65 6.66 5.23 3.01
N LEU A 66 6.28 4.77 1.82
CA LEU A 66 6.82 5.29 0.56
C LEU A 66 6.51 6.79 0.37
N SER A 67 5.35 7.25 0.85
CA SER A 67 4.97 8.65 0.77
C SER A 67 5.77 9.52 1.77
N GLU A 68 6.02 9.00 2.97
CA GLU A 68 6.85 9.65 3.99
C GLU A 68 8.31 9.77 3.51
N GLU A 69 8.89 8.69 2.99
CA GLU A 69 10.27 8.68 2.46
C GLU A 69 10.44 9.65 1.30
N ALA A 70 9.48 9.69 0.36
CA ALA A 70 9.52 10.63 -0.77
C ALA A 70 9.41 12.09 -0.30
N TRP A 71 8.53 12.37 0.68
CA TRP A 71 8.40 13.69 1.26
C TRP A 71 9.66 14.16 2.00
N GLU A 72 10.28 13.28 2.79
CA GLU A 72 11.52 13.57 3.50
C GLU A 72 12.67 13.87 2.54
N GLN A 73 12.83 13.07 1.48
CA GLN A 73 13.85 13.28 0.46
C GLN A 73 13.72 14.68 -0.16
N MET A 74 12.51 15.07 -0.55
CA MET A 74 12.26 16.37 -1.17
C MET A 74 12.45 17.58 -0.24
N ASN A 75 12.37 17.39 1.08
CA ASN A 75 12.63 18.45 2.06
C ASN A 75 14.10 18.53 2.49
N ASN A 76 14.86 17.45 2.25
CA ASN A 76 16.29 17.37 2.53
C ASN A 76 17.15 17.79 1.31
N GLU A 77 16.52 18.02 0.15
CA GLU A 77 17.09 18.65 -1.05
C GLU A 77 16.95 20.18 -1.02
#